data_AF-A0A8S2ZTA7-F1
#
_entry.id   AF-A0A8S2ZTA7-F1
#
_cell.length_a   1.000
_cell.length_b   1.000
_cell.length_c   1.000
_cell.angle_alpha   90.00
_cell.angle_beta   90.00
_cell.angle_gamma   90.00
#
_symmetry.space_group_name_H-M   'P 1'
#
loop_
_entity.id
_entity.type
_entity.pdbx_description
1 polymer ?
#
loop_
_entity_poly.entity_id
_entity_poly.type
_entity_poly.pdbx_seq_one_letter_code
_entity_poly.pdbx_strand_id
1 'polypeptide(L)'
;KASEKYKIPASTLYSRLSGANNSGPVGGKTILNKEEETHLVYVIKKLKEYNHPVSNSDVRKLAGWYMLELNKNVSNNGPGKDWFYGFMARWSHELKVMKSIKLEK
;
A
#
# COMPACT_ATOMS: atom_id res chain seq x y z
N LYS A 1 26.52 -32.36 1.58
CA LYS A 1 26.61 -30.89 1.35
C LYS A 1 25.31 -30.18 1.76
N ALA A 2 25.30 -28.87 2.05
CA ALA A 2 24.07 -28.14 2.42
C ALA A 2 22.97 -28.22 1.33
N SER A 3 23.36 -28.22 0.05
CA SER A 3 22.44 -28.35 -1.08
C SER A 3 21.62 -29.66 -1.05
N GLU A 4 22.26 -30.79 -0.76
CA GLU A 4 21.61 -32.11 -0.68
C GLU A 4 20.72 -32.24 0.56
N LYS A 5 21.15 -31.66 1.69
CA LYS A 5 20.43 -31.71 2.97
C LYS A 5 19.11 -30.94 2.91
N TYR A 6 19.09 -29.78 2.25
CA TYR A 6 17.92 -28.90 2.18
C TYR A 6 17.18 -28.97 0.85
N LYS A 7 17.66 -29.78 -0.11
CA LYS A 7 17.14 -29.84 -1.49
C LYS A 7 17.06 -28.47 -2.17
N ILE A 8 17.99 -27.58 -1.82
CA ILE A 8 18.12 -26.24 -2.42
C ILE A 8 19.32 -26.28 -3.36
N PRO A 9 19.20 -25.85 -4.63
CA PRO A 9 20.33 -25.80 -5.55
C PRO A 9 21.51 -25.00 -4.98
N ALA A 10 22.73 -25.49 -5.20
CA ALA A 10 23.94 -24.82 -4.72
C ALA A 10 24.06 -23.37 -5.24
N SER A 11 23.57 -23.10 -6.46
CA SER A 11 23.49 -21.77 -7.06
C SER A 11 22.57 -20.82 -6.26
N THR A 12 21.45 -21.31 -5.76
CA THR A 12 20.53 -20.53 -4.90
C THR A 12 21.17 -20.20 -3.56
N LEU A 13 21.88 -21.15 -2.96
CA LEU A 13 22.64 -20.92 -1.72
C LEU A 13 23.76 -19.88 -1.93
N TYR A 14 24.51 -20.01 -3.03
CA TYR A 14 25.55 -19.06 -3.39
C TYR A 14 25.00 -17.66 -3.65
N SER A 15 23.89 -17.55 -4.39
CA SER A 15 23.23 -16.27 -4.70
C SER A 15 22.65 -15.56 -3.47
N ARG A 16 22.16 -16.34 -2.49
CA ARG A 16 21.73 -15.82 -1.18
C ARG A 16 22.94 -15.36 -0.36
N LEU A 17 24.03 -16.12 -0.37
CA LEU A 17 25.25 -15.80 0.38
C LEU A 17 25.98 -14.59 -0.18
N SER A 18 26.02 -14.45 -1.51
CA SER A 18 26.68 -13.33 -2.20
C SER A 18 25.86 -12.03 -2.16
N GLY A 19 24.64 -12.08 -1.63
CA GLY A 19 23.73 -10.93 -1.60
C GLY A 19 23.19 -10.51 -2.97
N ALA A 20 23.45 -11.27 -4.04
CA ALA A 20 22.92 -11.00 -5.37
C ALA A 20 21.38 -11.03 -5.40
N ASN A 21 20.77 -11.78 -4.48
CA ASN A 21 19.33 -11.82 -4.23
C ASN A 21 19.00 -11.31 -2.82
N ASN A 22 19.68 -10.27 -2.35
CA ASN A 22 19.35 -9.65 -1.07
C ASN A 22 17.88 -9.22 -1.05
N SER A 23 17.20 -9.77 -0.05
CA SER A 23 15.76 -9.82 0.17
C SER A 23 15.18 -8.46 0.52
N GLY A 24 15.04 -7.59 -0.47
CA GLY A 24 14.07 -6.50 -0.40
C GLY A 24 12.65 -7.08 -0.20
N PRO A 25 11.68 -6.25 0.23
CA PRO A 25 10.29 -6.69 0.33
C PRO A 25 9.85 -7.36 -0.96
N VAL A 26 9.36 -8.60 -0.87
CA VAL A 26 8.87 -9.36 -2.01
C VAL A 26 7.55 -8.76 -2.45
N GLY A 27 7.55 -8.02 -3.56
CA GLY A 27 6.35 -7.38 -4.12
C GLY A 27 6.67 -6.18 -5.00
N GLY A 28 5.67 -5.72 -5.75
CA GLY A 28 5.79 -4.48 -6.52
C GLY A 28 6.00 -3.28 -5.61
N LYS A 29 6.85 -2.33 -6.03
CA LYS A 29 6.99 -1.05 -5.34
C LYS A 29 5.64 -0.32 -5.34
N THR A 30 5.26 0.22 -4.20
CA THR A 30 4.08 1.09 -4.11
C THR A 30 4.32 2.36 -4.92
N ILE A 31 3.26 2.88 -5.55
CA ILE A 31 3.34 4.12 -6.35
C ILE A 31 3.72 5.30 -5.44
N LEU A 32 3.16 5.33 -4.24
CA LEU A 32 3.51 6.30 -3.20
C LEU A 32 4.63 5.76 -2.31
N ASN A 33 5.58 6.63 -1.96
CA ASN A 33 6.55 6.38 -0.90
C ASN A 33 5.89 6.57 0.48
N LYS A 34 6.65 6.33 1.54
CA LYS A 34 6.12 6.37 2.90
C LYS A 34 5.66 7.77 3.31
N GLU A 35 6.42 8.79 2.94
CA GLU A 35 6.16 10.19 3.26
C GLU A 35 4.88 10.68 2.59
N GLU A 36 4.71 10.34 1.31
CA GLU A 36 3.50 10.63 0.52
C GLU A 36 2.28 9.89 1.07
N GLU A 37 2.41 8.60 1.41
CA GLU A 37 1.31 7.88 2.07
C GLU A 37 0.96 8.49 3.43
N THR A 38 1.96 8.96 4.19
CA THR A 38 1.74 9.63 5.49
C THR A 38 0.92 10.91 5.30
N HIS A 39 1.22 11.70 4.28
CA HIS A 39 0.44 12.90 3.95
C HIS A 39 -1.01 12.55 3.61
N LEU A 40 -1.22 11.52 2.79
CA LEU A 40 -2.57 11.06 2.45
C LEU A 40 -3.35 10.60 3.69
N VAL A 41 -2.71 9.86 4.61
CA VAL A 41 -3.31 9.44 5.89
C VAL A 41 -3.69 10.63 6.75
N TYR A 42 -2.84 11.65 6.82
CA TYR A 42 -3.15 12.90 7.53
C TYR A 42 -4.41 13.57 6.97
N VAL A 43 -4.54 13.69 5.65
CA VAL A 43 -5.73 14.26 5.01
C VAL A 43 -6.99 13.45 5.34
N ILE A 44 -6.92 12.12 5.25
CA ILE A 44 -8.05 11.24 5.59
C ILE A 44 -8.48 11.43 7.06
N LYS A 45 -7.51 11.56 7.99
CA LYS A 45 -7.79 11.82 9.41
C LYS A 45 -8.46 13.18 9.61
N LYS A 46 -8.02 14.22 8.89
CA LYS A 46 -8.67 15.54 8.94
C LYS A 46 -10.10 15.52 8.42
N LEU A 47 -10.36 14.83 7.31
CA LEU A 47 -11.74 14.66 6.83
C LEU A 47 -12.63 13.96 7.86
N LYS A 48 -12.09 12.97 8.57
CA LYS A 48 -12.79 12.32 9.68
C LYS A 48 -13.05 13.26 10.86
N GLU A 49 -12.09 14.11 11.24
CA GLU A 49 -12.29 15.13 12.29
C GLU A 49 -13.42 16.10 11.93
N TYR A 50 -13.59 16.42 10.65
CA TYR A 50 -14.70 17.23 10.14
C TYR A 50 -16.01 16.47 9.95
N ASN A 51 -16.14 15.28 10.56
CA ASN A 51 -17.32 14.43 10.52
C ASN A 51 -17.76 14.03 9.10
N HIS A 52 -16.81 14.02 8.15
CA HIS A 52 -17.06 13.58 6.79
C HIS A 52 -16.80 12.06 6.68
N PRO A 53 -17.81 11.23 6.38
CA PRO A 53 -17.62 9.80 6.22
C PRO A 53 -16.84 9.53 4.93
N VAL A 54 -15.60 9.04 5.07
CA VAL A 54 -14.74 8.69 3.94
C VAL A 54 -15.00 7.23 3.54
N SER A 55 -15.59 7.01 2.36
CA SER A 55 -15.79 5.66 1.83
C SER A 55 -14.53 5.09 1.17
N ASN A 56 -14.50 3.78 0.93
CA ASN A 56 -13.40 3.13 0.20
C ASN A 56 -13.18 3.73 -1.20
N SER A 57 -14.25 4.16 -1.88
CA SER A 57 -14.15 4.85 -3.16
C SER A 57 -13.54 6.24 -3.01
N ASP A 58 -13.84 6.95 -1.91
CA ASP A 58 -13.32 8.30 -1.69
C ASP A 58 -11.82 8.26 -1.40
N VAL A 59 -11.36 7.29 -0.60
CA VAL A 59 -9.91 7.07 -0.39
C VAL A 59 -9.19 6.85 -1.73
N ARG A 60 -9.76 6.02 -2.61
CA ARG A 60 -9.16 5.75 -3.92
C ARG A 60 -9.17 6.97 -4.84
N LYS A 61 -10.24 7.78 -4.82
CA LYS A 61 -10.32 9.04 -5.59
C LYS A 61 -9.31 10.06 -5.08
N LEU A 62 -9.26 10.29 -3.77
CA LEU A 62 -8.29 11.19 -3.11
C LEU A 62 -6.85 10.78 -3.44
N ALA A 63 -6.55 9.48 -3.30
CA ALA A 63 -5.24 8.96 -3.66
C ALA A 63 -4.92 9.16 -5.14
N GLY A 64 -5.90 8.96 -6.03
CA GLY A 64 -5.74 9.19 -7.46
C GLY A 64 -5.42 10.65 -7.79
N TRP A 65 -6.17 11.60 -7.23
CA TRP A 65 -5.90 13.02 -7.40
C TRP A 65 -4.53 13.42 -6.85
N TYR A 66 -4.18 12.93 -5.66
CA TYR A 66 -2.89 13.21 -5.05
C TYR A 66 -1.72 12.66 -5.89
N MET A 67 -1.85 11.44 -6.41
CA MET A 67 -0.82 10.87 -7.31
C MET A 67 -0.70 11.64 -8.63
N LEU A 68 -1.81 12.14 -9.20
CA LEU A 68 -1.79 12.98 -10.39
C LEU A 68 -1.08 14.32 -10.13
N GLU A 69 -1.32 14.93 -8.98
CA GLU A 69 -0.64 16.17 -8.55
C GLU A 69 0.88 15.96 -8.38
N LEU A 70 1.28 14.78 -7.91
CA LEU A 70 2.68 14.36 -7.83
C LEU A 70 3.29 13.92 -9.17
N ASN A 71 2.58 14.06 -10.29
CA ASN A 71 2.98 13.58 -11.62
C ASN A 71 3.34 12.08 -11.65
N LYS A 72 2.69 11.27 -10.80
CA LYS A 72 2.89 9.82 -10.79
C LYS A 72 1.94 9.14 -11.77
N ASN A 73 2.46 8.13 -12.45
CA ASN A 73 1.69 7.42 -13.45
C ASN A 73 0.65 6.50 -12.78
N VAL A 74 -0.61 6.89 -12.90
CA VAL A 74 -1.77 6.14 -12.40
C VAL A 74 -2.68 5.86 -13.58
N SER A 75 -3.32 4.69 -13.60
CA SER A 75 -4.32 4.41 -14.63
C SER A 75 -5.43 5.47 -14.61
N ASN A 76 -6.08 5.73 -15.74
CA ASN A 76 -7.21 6.67 -15.83
C ASN A 76 -8.33 6.38 -14.81
N ASN A 77 -8.42 5.15 -14.30
CA ASN A 77 -9.41 4.74 -13.30
C ASN A 77 -8.92 4.89 -11.84
N GLY A 78 -7.80 5.57 -11.64
CA GLY A 78 -7.16 5.75 -10.34
C GLY A 78 -6.44 4.49 -9.85
N PRO A 79 -6.07 4.46 -8.56
CA PRO A 79 -5.41 3.32 -7.93
C PRO A 79 -6.35 2.11 -7.90
N GLY A 80 -5.82 0.93 -8.23
CA GLY A 80 -6.58 -0.33 -8.22
C GLY A 80 -7.07 -0.75 -6.83
N LYS A 81 -7.93 -1.79 -6.79
CA LYS A 81 -8.38 -2.39 -5.53
C LYS A 81 -7.21 -2.98 -4.74
N ASP A 82 -6.25 -3.60 -5.41
CA ASP A 82 -5.07 -4.21 -4.77
C ASP A 82 -4.20 -3.16 -4.07
N TRP A 83 -4.03 -1.99 -4.69
CA TRP A 83 -3.35 -0.87 -4.06
C TRP A 83 -4.08 -0.43 -2.78
N PHE A 84 -5.41 -0.30 -2.84
CA PHE A 84 -6.21 0.12 -1.69
C PHE A 84 -6.10 -0.86 -0.52
N TYR A 85 -6.21 -2.16 -0.77
CA TYR A 85 -6.06 -3.16 0.29
C TYR A 85 -4.65 -3.18 0.88
N GLY A 86 -3.62 -3.03 0.03
CA GLY A 86 -2.24 -2.88 0.49
C GLY A 86 -2.05 -1.64 1.36
N PHE A 87 -2.59 -0.50 0.94
CA PHE A 87 -2.55 0.77 1.68
C PHE A 87 -3.23 0.64 3.04
N MET A 88 -4.46 0.11 3.08
CA MET A 88 -5.19 -0.11 4.33
C MET A 88 -4.49 -1.11 5.26
N ALA A 89 -3.84 -2.14 4.71
CA ALA A 89 -3.06 -3.08 5.51
C ALA A 89 -1.85 -2.40 6.17
N ARG A 90 -1.08 -1.61 5.41
CA ARG A 90 0.07 -0.83 5.91
C ARG A 90 -0.33 0.16 6.99
N TRP A 91 -1.46 0.83 6.83
CA TRP A 91 -1.93 1.90 7.71
C TRP A 91 -3.05 1.49 8.67
N SER A 92 -3.24 0.19 8.88
CA SER A 92 -4.32 -0.37 9.72
C SER A 92 -4.32 0.14 11.17
N HIS A 93 -3.16 0.52 11.69
CA HIS A 93 -3.00 1.11 13.02
C HIS A 93 -3.50 2.57 13.10
N GLU A 94 -3.47 3.31 11.99
CA GLU A 94 -3.92 4.70 11.90
C GLU A 94 -5.36 4.83 11.35
N LEU A 95 -5.69 4.01 10.35
CA LEU A 95 -6.96 4.02 9.64
C LEU A 95 -7.81 2.83 10.08
N LYS A 96 -8.67 3.04 11.08
CA LYS A 96 -9.70 2.06 11.44
C LYS A 96 -10.86 2.12 10.45
N VAL A 97 -11.21 0.97 9.88
CA VAL A 97 -12.39 0.81 9.00
C VAL A 97 -13.64 1.25 9.74
N MET A 98 -14.29 2.32 9.28
CA MET A 98 -15.58 2.73 9.81
C MET A 98 -16.69 1.94 9.10
N LYS A 99 -17.59 1.34 9.89
CA LYS A 99 -18.86 0.85 9.36
C LYS A 99 -19.63 2.06 8.82
N SER A 100 -20.18 1.94 7.62
CA SER A 100 -21.11 2.92 7.06
C SER A 100 -22.21 3.19 8.10
N ILE A 101 -22.34 4.46 8.49
CA ILE A 101 -23.53 4.93 9.20
C ILE A 101 -24.61 5.01 8.14
N LYS A 102 -25.62 4.14 8.22
CA LYS A 102 -26.84 4.32 7.43
C LYS A 102 -27.55 5.53 8.02
N LEU A 103 -27.66 6.60 7.23
CA LEU A 103 -28.62 7.67 7.54
C LEU A 103 -30.02 7.07 7.36
N GLU A 104 -30.78 6.97 8.44
CA GLU A 104 -32.21 6.71 8.34
C GLU A 104 -32.85 7.86 7.54
N LYS A 105 -33.65 7.50 6.55
CA LYS A 105 -34.42 8.44 5.74
C LYS A 105 -35.68 8.85 6.48
#